data_AF-A0A1M7NAF5-F1
#
_entry.id   AF-A0A1M7NAF5-F1
#
_cell.length_a   1.000
_cell.length_b   1.000
_cell.length_c   1.000
_cell.angle_alpha   90.00
_cell.angle_beta   90.00
_cell.angle_gamma   90.00
#
_symmetry.space_group_name_H-M   'P 1'
#
loop_
_entity.id
_entity.type
_entity.pdbx_description
1 polymer ?
#
loop_
_entity_poly.entity_id
_entity_poly.type
_entity_poly.pdbx_seq_one_letter_code
_entity_poly.pdbx_strand_id
1 'polypeptide(L)'
;MKSTATKADKKRTTKEGKGNSTFARPEIKEGCRNIFVDELKEIYFAEKALMISIPIMIKKAATKELVDALTIHYDFTKEHIKRLEAIFCSIGESEIITKYEAMYGSIKPLEDEEE
;
A
#
# COMPACT_ATOMS: atom_id res chain seq x y z
N MET A 1 -5.61 -3.75 78.49
CA MET A 1 -4.18 -3.69 78.91
C MET A 1 -3.35 -4.55 77.98
N LYS A 2 -2.06 -4.21 77.79
CA LYS A 2 -1.01 -4.95 77.05
C LYS A 2 -1.07 -4.91 75.52
N SER A 3 -0.50 -3.83 74.99
CA SER A 3 0.05 -3.69 73.64
C SER A 3 1.35 -4.50 73.47
N THR A 4 1.71 -4.83 72.22
CA THR A 4 3.09 -4.93 71.63
C THR A 4 2.90 -5.15 70.12
N ALA A 5 3.22 -4.23 69.21
CA ALA A 5 4.57 -3.89 68.69
C ALA A 5 5.30 -5.14 68.13
N THR A 6 5.89 -5.19 66.93
CA THR A 6 6.29 -4.18 65.91
C THR A 6 6.27 -4.89 64.51
N LYS A 7 6.69 -4.37 63.34
CA LYS A 7 7.55 -3.23 62.95
C LYS A 7 7.17 -2.64 61.58
N ALA A 8 7.67 -1.46 61.29
CA ALA A 8 7.52 -0.69 60.05
C ALA A 8 8.48 -1.09 58.91
N ASP A 9 7.94 -1.02 57.68
CA ASP A 9 8.45 -0.37 56.46
C ASP A 9 9.97 -0.25 56.15
N LYS A 10 10.39 -0.73 54.96
CA LYS A 10 11.48 -0.12 54.17
C LYS A 10 11.47 -0.48 52.66
N LYS A 11 10.73 0.29 51.87
CA LYS A 11 11.05 0.79 50.49
C LYS A 11 12.13 0.06 49.66
N ARG A 12 11.75 -0.50 48.49
CA ARG A 12 12.47 -0.30 47.21
C ARG A 12 11.56 -0.50 45.98
N THR A 13 11.79 0.31 44.95
CA THR A 13 11.06 0.38 43.67
C THR A 13 11.65 -0.53 42.60
N THR A 14 10.81 -1.18 41.79
CA THR A 14 11.16 -1.61 40.42
C THR A 14 9.92 -1.51 39.52
N LYS A 15 10.10 -1.00 38.29
CA LYS A 15 9.07 -1.02 37.23
C LYS A 15 9.08 -2.40 36.56
N GLU A 16 7.93 -2.85 36.07
CA GLU A 16 7.84 -3.53 34.77
C GLU A 16 6.39 -3.55 34.29
N GLY A 17 6.16 -3.24 33.02
CA GLY A 17 4.83 -3.22 32.42
C GLY A 17 4.59 -4.48 31.59
N LYS A 18 3.32 -4.86 31.46
CA LYS A 18 2.87 -5.74 30.38
C LYS A 18 1.44 -5.37 30.02
N GLY A 19 1.29 -4.77 28.84
CA GLY A 19 -0.03 -4.41 28.33
C GLY A 19 -0.80 -5.67 27.95
N ASN A 20 -2.00 -5.84 28.51
CA ASN A 20 -2.98 -6.79 28.00
C ASN A 20 -3.58 -6.24 26.70
N SER A 21 -2.75 -6.16 25.64
CA SER A 21 -3.30 -6.19 24.29
C SER A 21 -3.88 -7.58 24.07
N THR A 22 -5.20 -7.67 24.16
CA THR A 22 -5.94 -8.80 23.65
C THR A 22 -5.60 -8.95 22.17
N PHE A 23 -4.68 -9.87 21.85
CA PHE A 23 -4.55 -10.41 20.51
C PHE A 23 -5.83 -11.20 20.22
N ALA A 24 -6.83 -10.46 19.73
CA ALA A 24 -8.05 -11.04 19.22
C ALA A 24 -7.67 -12.09 18.16
N ARG A 25 -8.25 -13.28 18.30
CA ARG A 25 -8.16 -14.36 17.32
C ARG A 25 -8.40 -13.76 15.93
N PRO A 26 -7.50 -13.95 14.94
CA PRO A 26 -7.76 -13.45 13.59
C PRO A 26 -8.96 -14.20 13.02
N GLU A 27 -10.07 -13.49 12.84
CA GLU A 27 -11.19 -14.01 12.07
C GLU A 27 -10.77 -14.05 10.60
N ILE A 28 -10.43 -15.26 10.14
CA ILE A 28 -9.75 -15.52 8.87
C ILE A 28 -10.50 -14.92 7.66
N LYS A 29 -11.82 -14.72 7.77
CA LYS A 29 -12.65 -14.08 6.73
C LYS A 29 -12.29 -12.60 6.49
N GLU A 30 -12.11 -11.82 7.54
CA GLU A 30 -11.72 -10.40 7.44
C GLU A 30 -10.25 -10.28 7.04
N GLY A 31 -9.37 -11.09 7.65
CA GLY A 31 -7.94 -11.09 7.35
C GLY A 31 -7.62 -11.37 5.87
N CYS A 32 -8.24 -12.40 5.28
CA CYS A 32 -8.02 -12.72 3.87
C CYS A 32 -8.58 -11.67 2.91
N ARG A 33 -9.71 -11.02 3.25
CA ARG A 33 -10.24 -9.90 2.45
C ARG A 33 -9.31 -8.70 2.48
N ASN A 34 -8.82 -8.32 3.65
CA ASN A 34 -7.96 -7.15 3.81
C ASN A 34 -6.63 -7.34 3.06
N ILE A 35 -5.98 -8.50 3.21
CA ILE A 35 -4.76 -8.84 2.44
C ILE A 35 -5.05 -8.80 0.93
N PHE A 36 -6.16 -9.37 0.46
CA PHE A 36 -6.50 -9.33 -0.98
C PHE A 36 -6.68 -7.90 -1.50
N VAL A 37 -7.35 -7.03 -0.74
CA VAL A 37 -7.54 -5.61 -1.11
C VAL A 37 -6.22 -4.84 -1.07
N ASP A 38 -5.34 -5.11 -0.11
CA ASP A 38 -4.05 -4.44 0.02
C ASP A 38 -3.06 -4.88 -1.08
N GLU A 39 -2.97 -6.18 -1.41
CA GLU A 39 -2.18 -6.65 -2.55
C GLU A 39 -2.68 -6.07 -3.89
N LEU A 40 -4.01 -5.92 -4.07
CA LEU A 40 -4.56 -5.24 -5.25
C LEU A 40 -4.17 -3.75 -5.31
N LYS A 41 -4.08 -3.05 -4.17
CA LYS A 41 -3.57 -1.67 -4.11
C LYS A 41 -2.13 -1.61 -4.58
N GLU A 42 -1.25 -2.47 -4.07
CA GLU A 42 0.17 -2.50 -4.45
C GLU A 42 0.36 -2.75 -5.96
N ILE A 43 -0.40 -3.68 -6.55
CA ILE A 43 -0.40 -3.91 -8.01
C ILE A 43 -0.85 -2.65 -8.76
N TYR A 44 -1.90 -1.96 -8.31
CA TYR A 44 -2.38 -0.73 -8.93
C TYR A 44 -1.38 0.44 -8.82
N PHE A 45 -0.70 0.59 -7.67
CA PHE A 45 0.40 1.54 -7.52
C PHE A 45 1.56 1.22 -8.47
N ALA A 46 1.92 -0.06 -8.61
CA ALA A 46 2.97 -0.52 -9.50
C ALA A 46 2.65 -0.25 -10.99
N GLU A 47 1.45 -0.58 -11.47
CA GLU A 47 1.04 -0.31 -12.86
C GLU A 47 1.02 1.19 -13.19
N LYS A 48 0.57 2.05 -12.26
CA LYS A 48 0.66 3.52 -12.46
C LYS A 48 2.10 4.03 -12.44
N ALA A 49 3.01 3.40 -11.69
CA ALA A 49 4.45 3.69 -11.76
C ALA A 49 5.08 3.19 -13.08
N LEU A 50 4.59 2.09 -13.64
CA LEU A 50 4.95 1.63 -14.98
C LEU A 50 4.51 2.63 -16.06
N MET A 51 3.34 3.27 -15.94
CA MET A 51 2.94 4.33 -16.87
C MET A 51 3.93 5.50 -16.96
N ILE A 52 4.63 5.83 -15.87
CA ILE A 52 5.63 6.92 -15.85
C ILE A 52 6.99 6.43 -16.35
N SER A 53 7.37 5.20 -16.01
CA SER A 53 8.70 4.67 -16.30
C SER A 53 8.86 4.07 -17.71
N ILE A 54 7.81 3.44 -18.28
CA ILE A 54 7.87 2.87 -19.64
C ILE A 54 8.21 3.93 -20.71
N PRO A 55 7.61 5.15 -20.73
CA PRO A 55 8.03 6.21 -21.66
C PRO A 55 9.51 6.60 -21.53
N ILE A 56 10.07 6.58 -20.31
CA ILE A 56 11.49 6.86 -20.06
C ILE A 56 12.37 5.71 -20.60
N MET A 57 11.90 4.46 -20.51
CA MET A 57 12.58 3.31 -21.09
C MET A 57 12.53 3.34 -22.62
N ILE A 58 11.39 3.70 -23.22
CA ILE A 58 11.23 3.87 -24.68
C ILE A 58 12.21 4.91 -25.20
N LYS A 59 12.28 6.11 -24.60
CA LYS A 59 13.22 7.18 -24.99
C LYS A 59 14.71 6.80 -24.84
N LYS A 60 15.03 5.71 -24.13
CA LYS A 60 16.41 5.21 -23.89
C LYS A 60 16.71 3.86 -24.54
N ALA A 61 15.74 3.25 -25.24
CA ALA A 61 15.90 1.93 -25.83
C ALA A 61 16.83 1.98 -27.05
N ALA A 62 17.82 1.08 -27.11
CA ALA A 62 18.84 1.07 -28.15
C ALA A 62 18.42 0.34 -29.44
N THR A 63 17.34 -0.44 -29.41
CA THR A 63 16.86 -1.23 -30.56
C THR A 63 15.38 -0.97 -30.84
N LYS A 64 15.01 -0.97 -32.12
CA LYS A 64 13.61 -0.76 -32.54
C LYS A 64 12.67 -1.84 -31.96
N GLU A 65 13.12 -3.09 -31.94
CA GLU A 65 12.37 -4.22 -31.38
C GLU A 65 12.01 -3.99 -29.89
N LEU A 66 12.93 -3.41 -29.10
CA LEU A 66 12.68 -3.08 -27.70
C LEU A 66 11.72 -1.88 -27.56
N VAL A 67 11.82 -0.87 -28.42
CA VAL A 67 10.85 0.24 -28.51
C VAL A 67 9.46 -0.28 -28.81
N ASP A 68 9.31 -1.12 -29.84
CA ASP A 68 8.04 -1.70 -30.25
C ASP A 68 7.42 -2.54 -29.11
N ALA A 69 8.23 -3.39 -28.46
CA ALA A 69 7.78 -4.23 -27.35
C ALA A 69 7.35 -3.41 -26.11
N LEU A 70 8.11 -2.39 -25.74
CA LEU A 70 7.75 -1.48 -24.63
C LEU A 70 6.50 -0.66 -24.95
N THR A 71 6.31 -0.25 -26.20
CA THR A 71 5.12 0.48 -26.64
C THR A 71 3.86 -0.38 -26.54
N ILE A 72 3.94 -1.64 -26.99
CA ILE A 72 2.85 -2.62 -26.81
C ILE A 72 2.57 -2.86 -25.32
N HIS A 73 3.61 -2.99 -24.49
CA HIS A 73 3.44 -3.19 -23.05
C HIS A 73 2.82 -1.97 -22.34
N TYR A 74 3.13 -0.75 -22.79
CA TYR A 74 2.51 0.49 -22.28
C TYR A 74 0.98 0.48 -22.46
N ASP A 75 0.49 0.00 -23.61
CA ASP A 75 -0.94 -0.12 -23.86
C ASP A 75 -1.59 -1.24 -23.03
N PHE A 76 -0.91 -2.36 -22.79
CA PHE A 76 -1.37 -3.37 -21.83
C PHE A 76 -1.48 -2.81 -20.40
N THR A 77 -0.48 -2.07 -19.90
CA THR A 77 -0.55 -1.40 -18.58
C THR A 77 -1.75 -0.46 -18.48
N LYS A 78 -2.08 0.31 -19.54
CA LYS A 78 -3.31 1.14 -19.55
C LYS A 78 -4.59 0.30 -19.43
N GLU A 79 -4.64 -0.87 -20.07
CA GLU A 79 -5.79 -1.78 -19.97
C GLU A 79 -5.87 -2.45 -18.59
N HIS A 80 -4.75 -2.90 -18.03
CA HIS A 80 -4.65 -3.46 -16.69
C HIS A 80 -5.17 -2.48 -15.64
N ILE A 81 -4.79 -1.21 -15.74
CA ILE A 81 -5.27 -0.13 -14.88
C ILE A 81 -6.80 0.01 -14.95
N LYS A 82 -7.38 0.10 -16.15
CA LYS A 82 -8.84 0.18 -16.32
C LYS A 82 -9.57 -1.04 -15.72
N ARG A 83 -8.97 -2.22 -15.86
CA ARG A 83 -9.49 -3.46 -15.29
C ARG A 83 -9.41 -3.48 -13.76
N LEU A 84 -8.32 -2.98 -13.17
CA LEU A 84 -8.18 -2.83 -11.71
C LEU A 84 -9.20 -1.81 -11.17
N GLU A 85 -9.36 -0.67 -11.84
CA GLU A 85 -10.38 0.35 -11.51
C GLU A 85 -11.80 -0.24 -11.53
N ALA A 86 -12.14 -1.06 -12.54
CA ALA A 86 -13.42 -1.78 -12.59
C ALA A 86 -13.57 -2.83 -11.47
N ILE A 87 -12.49 -3.50 -11.06
CA ILE A 87 -12.49 -4.43 -9.91
C ILE A 87 -12.72 -3.68 -8.60
N PHE A 88 -12.03 -2.55 -8.37
CA PHE A 88 -12.22 -1.71 -7.17
C PHE A 88 -13.67 -1.21 -7.05
N CYS A 89 -14.27 -0.76 -8.15
CA CYS A 89 -15.70 -0.42 -8.19
C CYS A 89 -16.60 -1.63 -7.87
N SER A 90 -16.26 -2.82 -8.37
CA SER A 90 -17.03 -4.06 -8.15
C SER A 90 -16.97 -4.58 -6.70
N ILE A 91 -15.89 -4.29 -5.97
CA ILE A 91 -15.74 -4.68 -4.56
C ILE A 91 -16.15 -3.58 -3.56
N GLY A 92 -16.54 -2.40 -4.05
CA GLY A 92 -16.96 -1.26 -3.22
C GLY A 92 -15.84 -0.36 -2.71
N GLU A 93 -14.63 -0.49 -3.24
CA GLU A 93 -13.39 0.17 -2.77
C GLU A 93 -12.94 1.31 -3.72
N SER A 94 -13.89 2.03 -4.33
CA SER A 94 -13.59 3.11 -5.30
C SER A 94 -12.81 4.27 -4.69
N GLU A 95 -12.86 4.46 -3.36
CA GLU A 95 -12.07 5.46 -2.62
C GLU A 95 -10.56 5.31 -2.83
N ILE A 96 -10.07 4.10 -3.14
CA ILE A 96 -8.65 3.83 -3.46
C ILE A 96 -8.21 4.63 -4.69
N ILE A 97 -9.05 4.69 -5.72
CA ILE A 97 -8.78 5.39 -6.98
C ILE A 97 -8.68 6.90 -6.70
N THR A 98 -9.67 7.46 -6.00
CA THR A 98 -9.71 8.88 -5.61
C THR A 98 -8.55 9.26 -4.68
N LYS A 99 -8.16 8.37 -3.76
CA LYS A 99 -7.00 8.58 -2.87
C LYS A 99 -5.69 8.55 -3.65
N TYR A 100 -5.55 7.66 -4.63
CA TYR A 100 -4.40 7.68 -5.56
C TYR A 100 -4.36 9.01 -6.32
N GLU A 101 -5.47 9.43 -6.92
CA GLU A 101 -5.56 10.65 -7.72
C GLU A 101 -5.26 11.91 -6.89
N ALA A 102 -5.75 11.98 -5.64
CA ALA A 102 -5.41 13.07 -4.73
C ALA A 102 -3.93 13.08 -4.27
N MET A 103 -3.27 11.91 -4.21
CA MET A 103 -1.88 11.77 -3.74
C MET A 103 -0.84 11.87 -4.87
N TYR A 104 -1.19 11.42 -6.07
CA TYR A 104 -0.28 11.23 -7.20
C TYR A 104 -0.82 11.74 -8.55
N GLY A 105 -2.07 12.20 -8.63
CA GLY A 105 -2.66 12.73 -9.88
C GLY A 105 -1.98 14.00 -10.40
N SER A 106 -1.21 14.69 -9.55
CA SER A 106 -0.30 15.77 -9.96
C SER A 106 0.91 15.28 -10.78
N ILE A 107 1.21 13.98 -10.79
CA ILE A 107 2.21 13.39 -11.69
C ILE A 107 1.55 13.24 -13.06
N LYS A 108 1.53 14.35 -13.81
CA LYS A 108 1.26 14.30 -15.24
C LYS A 108 2.19 13.25 -15.87
N PRO A 109 1.68 12.38 -16.77
CA PRO A 109 2.54 11.72 -17.75
C PRO A 109 3.42 12.76 -18.43
N LEU A 110 4.64 12.38 -18.82
CA LEU A 110 5.51 13.24 -19.61
C LEU A 110 4.93 13.40 -21.02
N GLU A 111 3.92 14.27 -21.14
CA GLU A 111 3.35 14.77 -22.38
C GLU A 111 4.51 15.32 -23.23
N ASP A 112 4.88 14.56 -24.26
CA ASP A 112 5.00 15.03 -25.64
C ASP A 112 5.70 16.39 -25.86
N GLU A 113 6.83 16.60 -25.21
CA GLU A 113 7.93 17.42 -25.76
C GLU A 113 8.53 16.66 -26.97
N GLU A 114 7.79 16.65 -28.08
CA GLU A 114 8.31 16.45 -29.43
C GLU A 114 8.67 17.82 -30.04
N GLU A 115 9.97 18.12 -30.11
CA GLU A 115 10.57 19.14 -30.97
C GLU A 115 11.70 18.49 -31.80
#